data_AF-A0A175A0L9-F1
#
_entry.id   AF-A0A175A0L9-F1
#
_cell.length_a   1.000
_cell.length_b   1.000
_cell.length_c   1.000
_cell.angle_alpha   90.00
_cell.angle_beta   90.00
_cell.angle_gamma   90.00
#
_symmetry.space_group_name_H-M   'P 1'
#
loop_
_entity.id
_entity.type
_entity.pdbx_description
1 polymer ?
#
loop_
_entity_poly.entity_id
_entity_poly.type
_entity_poly.pdbx_seq_one_letter_code
_entity_poly.pdbx_strand_id
1 'polypeptide(L)'
;MTALETLKIRLGISDEKQDGLLAVLLFSAEDTILDVIGRDELPARLISVQTELAVIAYNRQGAEGETARSEGGISRSFVSDLPPDMQKRLQNYPRKVGVIRANDDG
;
A
#
# COMPACT_ATOMS: atom_id res chain seq x y z
N MET A 1 -6.40 10.94 -15.18
CA MET A 1 -6.35 10.87 -13.71
C MET A 1 -5.30 9.87 -13.33
N THR A 2 -4.23 10.36 -12.71
CA THR A 2 -3.18 9.55 -12.09
C THR A 2 -3.64 9.01 -10.73
N ALA A 3 -2.94 8.00 -10.20
CA ALA A 3 -3.17 7.49 -8.85
C ALA A 3 -2.97 8.60 -7.78
N LEU A 4 -2.00 9.48 -8.01
CA LEU A 4 -1.70 10.62 -7.14
C LEU A 4 -2.83 11.67 -7.13
N GLU A 5 -3.36 12.05 -8.29
CA GLU A 5 -4.55 12.94 -8.36
C GLU A 5 -5.76 12.33 -7.64
N THR A 6 -5.99 11.03 -7.82
CA THR A 6 -7.10 10.32 -7.17
C THR A 6 -6.94 10.32 -5.66
N LEU A 7 -5.71 10.09 -5.18
CA LEU A 7 -5.35 10.11 -3.77
C LEU A 7 -5.56 11.50 -3.16
N LYS A 8 -5.12 12.57 -3.83
CA LYS A 8 -5.37 13.96 -3.42
C LYS A 8 -6.85 14.26 -3.26
N ILE A 9 -7.67 13.90 -4.25
CA ILE A 9 -9.12 14.11 -4.21
C ILE A 9 -9.74 13.37 -3.02
N ARG A 10 -9.32 12.12 -2.77
CA ARG A 10 -9.82 11.33 -1.62
C ARG A 10 -9.42 11.92 -0.27
N LEU A 11 -8.23 12.48 -0.17
CA LEU A 11 -7.72 13.11 1.06
C LEU A 11 -8.19 14.56 1.23
N GLY A 12 -8.85 15.15 0.23
CA GLY A 12 -9.22 16.57 0.24
C GLY A 12 -8.03 17.51 0.14
N ILE A 13 -6.87 17.03 -0.33
CA ILE A 13 -5.65 17.82 -0.49
C ILE A 13 -5.72 18.54 -1.83
N SER A 14 -5.67 19.87 -1.79
CA SER A 14 -5.63 20.71 -3.00
C SER A 14 -4.24 21.30 -3.26
N ASP A 15 -3.33 21.23 -2.28
CA ASP A 15 -1.97 21.76 -2.35
C ASP A 15 -0.96 20.72 -2.86
N GLU A 16 0.17 21.21 -3.37
CA GLU A 16 1.24 20.36 -3.90
C GLU A 16 2.33 19.99 -2.87
N LYS A 17 2.15 20.44 -1.62
CA LYS A 17 3.16 20.31 -0.55
C LYS A 17 3.43 18.86 -0.16
N GLN A 18 2.46 17.99 -0.41
CA GLN A 18 2.51 16.59 0.00
C GLN A 18 2.69 15.65 -1.19
N ASP A 19 2.86 16.15 -2.42
CA ASP A 19 3.04 15.30 -3.61
C ASP A 19 4.17 14.29 -3.44
N GLY A 20 5.30 14.72 -2.89
CA GLY A 20 6.42 13.81 -2.60
C GLY A 20 6.04 12.72 -1.61
N LEU A 21 5.32 13.08 -0.54
CA LEU A 21 4.83 12.11 0.44
C LEU A 21 3.82 11.14 -0.19
N LEU A 22 2.83 11.67 -0.90
CA LEU A 22 1.78 10.90 -1.57
C LEU A 22 2.36 9.91 -2.58
N ALA A 23 3.39 10.32 -3.33
CA ALA A 23 4.13 9.45 -4.23
C ALA A 23 4.83 8.31 -3.49
N VAL A 24 5.50 8.60 -2.38
CA VAL A 24 6.15 7.58 -1.53
C VAL A 24 5.12 6.61 -0.93
N LEU A 25 3.98 7.11 -0.47
CA LEU A 25 2.91 6.28 0.06
C LEU A 25 2.31 5.34 -1.00
N LEU A 26 2.11 5.83 -2.23
CA LEU A 26 1.65 5.01 -3.35
C LEU A 26 2.67 3.94 -3.74
N PHE A 27 3.96 4.28 -3.71
CA PHE A 27 5.04 3.35 -3.99
C PHE A 27 5.13 2.26 -2.92
N SER A 28 5.16 2.64 -1.64
CA SER A 28 5.14 1.69 -0.52
C SER A 28 3.88 0.82 -0.53
N ALA A 29 2.74 1.40 -0.94
CA ALA A 29 1.50 0.65 -1.04
C ALA A 29 1.56 -0.41 -2.15
N GLU A 30 2.14 -0.06 -3.29
CA GLU A 30 2.41 -0.99 -4.38
C GLU A 30 3.30 -2.13 -3.91
N ASP A 31 4.47 -1.80 -3.38
CA ASP A 31 5.46 -2.77 -2.89
C ASP A 31 4.85 -3.75 -1.87
N THR A 32 4.06 -3.24 -0.93
CA THR A 32 3.35 -4.08 0.05
C THR A 32 2.36 -5.03 -0.63
N ILE A 33 1.58 -4.55 -1.59
CA ILE A 33 0.62 -5.40 -2.31
C ILE A 33 1.36 -6.47 -3.11
N LEU A 34 2.44 -6.08 -3.80
CA LEU A 34 3.32 -6.96 -4.57
C LEU A 34 3.95 -8.06 -3.70
N ASP A 35 4.45 -7.71 -2.52
CA ASP A 35 4.97 -8.65 -1.52
C ASP A 35 3.88 -9.64 -1.08
N VAL A 36 2.67 -9.14 -0.76
CA VAL A 36 1.56 -9.98 -0.32
C VAL A 36 1.14 -10.98 -1.40
N ILE A 37 0.99 -10.55 -2.65
CA ILE A 37 0.59 -11.44 -3.76
C ILE A 37 1.77 -12.22 -4.37
N GLY A 38 3.01 -11.87 -4.01
CA GLY A 38 4.23 -12.44 -4.56
C GLY A 38 4.39 -12.19 -6.06
N ARG A 39 4.17 -10.95 -6.52
CA ARG A 39 4.35 -10.55 -7.93
C ARG A 39 5.24 -9.34 -8.04
N ASP A 40 5.79 -9.13 -9.23
CA ASP A 40 6.61 -7.96 -9.57
C ASP A 40 5.77 -6.83 -10.23
N GLU A 41 4.52 -7.10 -10.62
CA GLU A 41 3.64 -6.13 -11.28
C GLU A 41 2.27 -6.06 -10.62
N LEU A 42 1.78 -4.81 -10.42
CA LEU A 42 0.51 -4.53 -9.77
C LEU A 42 -0.63 -4.70 -10.80
N PRO A 43 -1.52 -5.70 -10.62
CA PRO A 43 -2.62 -5.88 -11.54
C PRO A 43 -3.66 -4.76 -11.40
N ALA A 44 -4.30 -4.37 -12.50
CA ALA A 44 -5.27 -3.26 -12.53
C ALA A 44 -6.41 -3.37 -11.50
N ARG A 45 -6.85 -4.60 -11.19
CA ARG A 45 -7.85 -4.90 -10.15
C ARG A 45 -7.41 -4.57 -8.72
N LEU A 46 -6.11 -4.33 -8.48
CA LEU A 46 -5.54 -3.95 -7.19
C LEU A 46 -5.09 -2.48 -7.15
N ILE A 47 -5.23 -1.71 -8.25
CA ILE A 47 -4.95 -0.26 -8.24
C ILE A 47 -5.86 0.48 -7.24
N SER A 48 -7.13 0.07 -7.14
CA SER A 48 -8.04 0.60 -6.11
C SER A 48 -7.55 0.29 -4.70
N VAL A 49 -6.94 -0.88 -4.49
CA VAL A 49 -6.37 -1.30 -3.21
C VAL A 49 -5.14 -0.47 -2.85
N GLN A 50 -4.24 -0.24 -3.80
CA GLN A 50 -3.07 0.63 -3.64
C GLN A 50 -3.49 2.03 -3.19
N THR A 51 -4.52 2.58 -3.84
CA THR A 51 -5.05 3.91 -3.51
C THR A 51 -5.61 3.94 -2.09
N GLU A 52 -6.42 2.95 -1.69
CA GLU A 52 -6.93 2.87 -0.32
C GLU A 52 -5.83 2.71 0.72
N LEU A 53 -4.84 1.86 0.45
CA LEU A 53 -3.74 1.63 1.38
C LEU A 53 -2.89 2.90 1.55
N ALA A 54 -2.68 3.67 0.49
CA ALA A 54 -2.04 4.98 0.57
C ALA A 54 -2.85 6.01 1.38
N VAL A 55 -4.19 6.01 1.25
CA VAL A 55 -5.09 6.85 2.08
C VAL A 55 -4.93 6.48 3.56
N ILE A 56 -4.99 5.20 3.90
CA ILE A 56 -4.87 4.71 5.27
C ILE A 56 -3.49 5.08 5.84
N ALA A 57 -2.43 4.84 5.07
CA ALA A 57 -1.07 5.15 5.49
C ALA A 57 -0.87 6.66 5.74
N TYR A 58 -1.43 7.52 4.90
CA TYR A 58 -1.44 8.97 5.11
C TYR A 58 -2.16 9.36 6.41
N ASN A 59 -3.37 8.83 6.62
CA ASN A 59 -4.15 9.11 7.83
C ASN A 59 -3.44 8.63 9.10
N ARG A 60 -2.78 7.46 9.05
CA ARG A 60 -1.95 6.96 10.15
C ARG A 60 -0.76 7.86 10.43
N GLN A 61 -0.02 8.27 9.41
CA GLN A 61 1.13 9.16 9.60
C GLN A 61 0.74 10.50 10.22
N GLY A 62 -0.46 11.00 9.90
CA GLY A 62 -1.06 12.17 10.57
C GLY A 62 -1.48 11.89 12.01
N ALA A 63 -2.02 10.70 12.30
CA ALA A 63 -2.51 10.30 13.62
C ALA A 63 -1.41 9.81 14.59
N GLU A 64 -0.25 9.37 14.09
CA GLU A 64 0.90 8.93 14.87
C GLU A 64 1.51 10.05 15.73
N GLY A 65 1.20 11.32 15.43
CA GLY A 65 1.52 12.45 16.29
C GLY A 65 0.74 12.50 17.61
N GLU A 66 -0.41 11.81 17.70
CA GLU A 66 -1.28 11.81 18.89
C GLU A 66 -1.30 10.46 19.62
N THR A 67 -1.05 9.35 18.91
CA THR A 67 -1.04 8.00 19.48
C THR A 67 0.35 7.36 19.40
N ALA A 68 1.28 7.88 20.20
CA ALA A 68 2.60 7.28 20.40
C ALA A 68 2.48 6.00 21.23
N ARG A 69 2.04 4.89 20.63
CA ARG A 69 2.40 3.56 21.14
C ARG A 69 2.15 2.47 20.11
N SER A 70 3.24 1.78 19.78
CA SER A 70 3.31 0.39 19.32
C SER A 70 2.61 0.13 17.98
N GLU A 71 3.25 -0.34 16.91
CA GLU A 71 4.15 -1.48 16.82
C GLU A 71 5.04 -1.29 15.58
N GLY A 72 6.35 -1.45 15.77
CA GLY A 72 7.31 -1.53 14.66
C GLY A 72 7.02 -2.78 13.84
N GLY A 73 6.39 -2.61 12.69
CA GLY A 73 5.99 -3.70 11.80
C GLY A 73 5.28 -3.16 10.56
N ILE A 74 5.89 -2.14 9.96
CA ILE A 74 5.25 -1.23 8.99
C ILE A 74 4.55 -2.01 7.86
N SER A 75 5.11 -3.13 7.38
CA SER A 75 4.55 -3.87 6.26
C SER A 75 3.27 -4.68 6.55
N ARG A 76 3.06 -5.16 7.80
CA ARG A 76 1.91 -6.02 8.13
C ARG A 76 0.67 -5.25 8.57
N SER A 77 0.86 -4.15 9.26
CA SER A 77 -0.26 -3.37 9.81
C SER A 77 -1.11 -2.76 8.70
N PHE A 78 -0.52 -2.23 7.63
CA PHE A 78 -1.29 -1.60 6.54
C PHE A 78 -2.25 -2.57 5.85
N VAL A 79 -1.86 -3.84 5.68
CA VAL A 79 -2.73 -4.87 5.09
C VAL A 79 -3.88 -5.22 6.03
N SER A 80 -3.63 -5.18 7.35
CA SER A 80 -4.64 -5.48 8.37
C SER A 80 -5.71 -4.38 8.47
N ASP A 81 -5.36 -3.13 8.14
CA ASP A 81 -6.30 -2.00 8.09
C ASP A 81 -7.22 -2.02 6.86
N LEU A 82 -6.92 -2.81 5.84
CA LEU A 82 -7.84 -2.97 4.72
C LEU A 82 -9.13 -3.67 5.16
N PRO A 83 -10.28 -3.36 4.55
CA PRO A 83 -11.48 -4.15 4.72
C PRO A 83 -11.22 -5.64 4.39
N PRO A 84 -11.86 -6.56 5.14
CA PRO A 84 -11.60 -8.00 5.05
C PRO A 84 -11.87 -8.57 3.64
N ASP A 85 -12.79 -7.97 2.88
CA ASP A 85 -13.06 -8.33 1.49
C ASP A 85 -11.84 -8.11 0.57
N MET A 86 -11.10 -7.02 0.78
CA MET A 86 -9.89 -6.74 0.00
C MET A 86 -8.73 -7.62 0.47
N GLN A 87 -8.59 -7.84 1.78
CA GLN A 87 -7.62 -8.80 2.32
C GLN A 87 -7.83 -10.20 1.74
N LYS A 88 -9.09 -10.67 1.70
CA LYS A 88 -9.45 -11.95 1.06
C LYS A 88 -9.11 -11.95 -0.43
N ARG A 89 -9.33 -10.84 -1.14
CA ARG A 89 -8.94 -10.75 -2.56
C ARG A 89 -7.44 -10.82 -2.78
N LEU A 90 -6.62 -10.27 -1.88
CA LEU A 90 -5.16 -10.40 -1.93
C LEU A 90 -4.70 -11.81 -1.56
N GLN A 91 -5.23 -12.39 -0.47
CA GLN A 91 -4.87 -13.73 -0.01
C GLN A 91 -5.32 -14.84 -0.97
N ASN A 92 -6.50 -14.69 -1.56
CA ASN A 92 -7.05 -15.62 -2.55
C ASN A 92 -6.59 -15.30 -3.98
N TYR A 93 -5.76 -14.27 -4.16
CA TYR A 93 -5.11 -14.05 -5.44
C TYR A 93 -4.18 -15.24 -5.69
N PRO A 94 -4.23 -15.91 -6.86
CA PRO A 94 -3.34 -17.03 -7.14
C PRO A 94 -1.89 -16.52 -7.06
N ARG A 95 -1.23 -16.84 -5.94
CA ARG A 95 0.19 -16.59 -5.75
C ARG A 95 0.91 -17.29 -6.88
N LYS A 96 1.88 -16.62 -7.47
CA LYS A 96 2.70 -17.20 -8.55
C LYS A 96 3.35 -18.46 -7.96
N VAL A 97 2.83 -19.63 -8.33
CA VAL A 97 3.35 -20.92 -7.85
C VAL A 97 4.77 -21.05 -8.38
N GLY A 98 5.74 -20.91 -7.48
CA GLY A 98 7.15 -21.23 -7.68
C GLY A 98 7.80 -20.64 -8.95
N VAL A 99 8.37 -19.44 -8.83
CA VAL A 99 9.77 -19.32 -9.24
C VAL A 99 10.54 -19.21 -7.94
N ILE A 100 11.19 -20.31 -7.60
CA ILE A 100 12.24 -20.39 -6.59
C ILE A 100 13.15 -19.19 -6.87
N ARG A 101 13.25 -18.23 -5.93
CA ARG A 101 14.31 -17.22 -5.98
C ARG A 101 15.63 -17.95 -5.77
N ALA A 102 16.18 -18.51 -6.85
CA ALA A 102 17.57 -18.86 -6.93
C ALA A 102 18.34 -17.57 -7.20
N ASN A 103 19.16 -17.20 -6.20
CA ASN A 103 20.32 -16.32 -6.26
C ASN A 103 20.06 -14.80 -6.33
N ASP A 104 20.49 -14.08 -5.29
CA ASP A 104 21.67 -13.19 -5.37
C ASP A 104 22.02 -12.69 -3.94
N ASP A 105 22.96 -13.35 -3.27
CA ASP A 105 23.74 -12.78 -2.17
C ASP A 105 25.20 -13.07 -2.54
N GLY A 106 25.95 -11.99 -2.77
CA GLY A 106 27.28 -11.99 -3.40
C GLY A 106 28.44 -12.36 -2.50
#